data_AF-A0A1S4DX69-F1
#
_entry.id   AF-A0A1S4DX69-F1
#
_cell.length_a   1.000
_cell.length_b   1.000
_cell.length_c   1.000
_cell.angle_alpha   90.00
_cell.angle_beta   90.00
_cell.angle_gamma   90.00
#
_symmetry.space_group_name_H-M   'P 1'
#
loop_
_entity.id
_entity.type
_entity.pdbx_description
1 polymer ?
#
loop_
_entity_poly.entity_id
_entity_poly.type
_entity_poly.pdbx_seq_one_letter_code
_entity_poly.pdbx_strand_id
1 'polypeptide(L)'
;MVLRFQASRALLPLTPSSFLKFCPSSIQLGFTSISSSPTKSFTIMAASDHYTFGRYKIDPKEVFYCTTLSYAMVNLRPLLPGHVLVCPKREVQRFADLTADETCDLWLAAQRVGQKLELYHKASSLTFAIQDGPQAGQTVPHVHIHVLPRKGGDFEKNDEIYDALDEKEKELKQHLDLDKERKDRNMEEMAEEADQYRKLLL
;
A
#
# COMPACT_ATOMS: atom_id res chain seq x y z
N MET A 1 -16.46 -0.43 17.60
CA MET A 1 -17.69 0.10 16.97
C MET A 1 -17.29 0.84 15.70
N VAL A 2 -17.21 0.13 14.57
CA VAL A 2 -16.98 0.76 13.25
C VAL A 2 -18.25 1.52 12.90
N LEU A 3 -18.21 2.85 12.91
CA LEU A 3 -19.33 3.65 12.42
C LEU A 3 -19.47 3.42 10.92
N ARG A 4 -20.50 2.68 10.52
CA ARG A 4 -20.96 2.66 9.14
C ARG A 4 -21.52 4.05 8.81
N PHE A 5 -20.72 4.87 8.14
CA PHE A 5 -21.29 5.98 7.37
C PHE A 5 -22.02 5.38 6.17
N GLN A 6 -23.33 5.12 6.32
CA GLN A 6 -24.21 5.08 5.16
C GLN A 6 -24.20 6.48 4.58
N ALA A 7 -23.48 6.68 3.47
CA ALA A 7 -23.68 7.84 2.64
C ALA A 7 -25.11 7.76 2.06
N SER A 8 -26.09 8.26 2.81
CA SER A 8 -27.43 8.50 2.27
C SER A 8 -27.27 9.49 1.14
N ARG A 9 -27.55 9.06 -0.10
CA ARG A 9 -27.70 9.92 -1.26
C ARG A 9 -28.88 10.87 -1.02
N ALA A 10 -28.62 11.99 -0.35
CA ALA A 10 -29.48 13.16 -0.44
C ALA A 10 -28.99 13.98 -1.65
N LEU A 11 -29.64 13.79 -2.80
CA LEU A 11 -29.51 14.70 -3.94
C LEU A 11 -30.18 16.02 -3.57
N LEU A 12 -29.39 17.01 -3.14
CA LEU A 12 -29.86 18.39 -3.03
C LEU A 12 -29.77 19.07 -4.40
N PRO A 13 -30.81 19.79 -4.85
CA PRO A 13 -30.77 20.49 -6.14
C PRO A 13 -29.88 21.74 -6.03
N LEU A 14 -28.91 21.86 -6.93
CA LEU A 14 -28.11 23.07 -7.10
C LEU A 14 -28.95 24.13 -7.81
N THR A 15 -29.14 25.29 -7.18
CA THR A 15 -29.72 26.48 -7.82
C THR A 15 -28.60 27.36 -8.41
N PRO A 16 -28.76 27.94 -9.61
CA PRO A 16 -27.75 28.82 -10.19
C PRO A 16 -28.15 30.29 -10.08
N SER A 17 -27.33 31.12 -9.43
CA SER A 17 -27.24 32.58 -9.59
C SER A 17 -26.13 33.06 -8.62
N SER A 18 -25.18 33.94 -8.91
CA SER A 18 -25.06 34.98 -9.93
C SER A 18 -23.59 35.42 -10.03
N PHE A 19 -23.15 35.61 -11.27
CA PHE A 19 -22.16 36.56 -11.76
C PHE A 19 -21.54 37.57 -10.79
N LEU A 20 -20.21 37.66 -10.80
CA LEU A 20 -19.50 38.94 -10.94
C LEU A 20 -18.37 38.80 -11.97
N LYS A 21 -18.43 39.68 -12.97
CA LYS A 21 -17.43 39.93 -14.02
C LYS A 21 -16.36 40.87 -13.46
N PHE A 22 -15.10 40.73 -13.87
CA PHE A 22 -14.40 41.76 -14.65
C PHE A 22 -13.08 41.22 -15.24
N CYS A 23 -12.66 41.84 -16.34
CA CYS A 23 -11.87 41.30 -17.47
C CYS A 23 -10.44 41.94 -17.50
N PRO A 24 -9.64 41.92 -18.61
CA PRO A 24 -8.34 41.24 -18.70
C PRO A 24 -7.15 42.17 -18.96
N SER A 25 -5.92 41.62 -19.02
CA SER A 25 -4.85 42.21 -19.83
C SER A 25 -3.82 41.16 -20.28
N SER A 26 -3.70 41.08 -21.60
CA SER A 26 -2.83 40.27 -22.44
C SER A 26 -1.34 40.52 -22.21
N ILE A 27 -0.52 39.47 -22.15
CA ILE A 27 0.92 39.54 -22.47
C ILE A 27 1.33 38.29 -23.27
N GLN A 28 2.14 38.55 -24.29
CA GLN A 28 2.53 37.78 -25.48
C GLN A 28 3.10 36.37 -25.28
N LEU A 29 2.86 35.54 -26.32
CA LEU A 29 3.59 34.31 -26.64
C LEU A 29 5.07 34.61 -26.96
N GLY A 30 5.96 33.90 -26.27
CA GLY A 30 7.35 33.69 -26.68
C GLY A 30 7.59 32.20 -26.92
N PHE A 31 7.76 31.83 -28.20
CA PHE A 31 8.27 30.51 -28.59
C PHE A 31 9.78 30.47 -28.36
N THR A 32 10.25 29.52 -27.56
CA THR A 32 11.64 29.04 -27.63
C THR A 32 11.63 27.52 -27.53
N SER A 33 11.98 26.88 -28.63
CA SER A 33 12.27 25.46 -28.73
C SER A 33 13.58 25.14 -28.00
N ILE A 34 13.53 24.25 -27.00
CA ILE A 34 14.72 23.49 -26.58
C ILE A 34 14.32 22.03 -26.42
N SER A 35 14.81 21.27 -27.39
CA SER A 35 14.98 19.83 -27.38
C SER A 35 15.97 19.42 -26.29
N SER A 36 15.58 18.48 -25.44
CA SER A 36 16.35 17.26 -25.18
C SER A 36 15.64 16.46 -24.09
N SER A 37 15.14 15.30 -24.47
CA SER A 37 14.55 14.28 -23.60
C SER A 37 15.53 13.92 -22.48
N PRO A 38 15.15 13.97 -21.19
CA PRO A 38 15.90 13.27 -20.18
C PRO A 38 15.53 11.80 -20.32
N THR A 39 16.38 11.03 -20.97
CA THR A 39 16.41 9.58 -20.84
C THR A 39 16.42 9.28 -19.35
N LYS A 40 15.34 8.71 -18.82
CA LYS A 40 15.31 8.20 -17.45
C LYS A 40 16.33 7.06 -17.39
N SER A 41 17.58 7.41 -17.08
CA SER A 41 18.58 6.47 -16.64
C SER A 41 18.08 5.93 -15.31
N PHE A 42 17.58 4.70 -15.33
CA PHE A 42 17.42 3.94 -14.10
C PHE A 42 18.82 3.76 -13.53
N THR A 43 19.21 4.64 -12.63
CA THR A 43 20.37 4.41 -11.78
C THR A 43 20.08 3.15 -10.98
N ILE A 44 20.80 2.07 -11.30
CA ILE A 44 20.87 0.89 -10.44
C ILE A 44 21.54 1.38 -9.15
N MET A 45 20.73 1.81 -8.19
CA MET A 45 21.16 2.02 -6.82
C MET A 45 21.77 0.70 -6.34
N ALA A 46 22.99 0.78 -5.81
CA ALA A 46 23.70 -0.36 -5.26
C ALA A 46 22.75 -1.16 -4.37
N ALA A 47 22.60 -2.45 -4.68
CA ALA A 47 21.76 -3.34 -3.91
C ALA A 47 22.31 -3.38 -2.48
N SER A 48 21.55 -2.84 -1.53
CA SER A 48 21.81 -3.09 -0.12
C SER A 48 21.75 -4.60 0.07
N ASP A 49 22.72 -5.18 0.80
CA ASP A 49 22.78 -6.62 1.05
C ASP A 49 21.52 -7.13 1.78
N HIS A 50 20.74 -6.23 2.38
CA HIS A 50 19.49 -6.51 3.06
C HIS A 50 18.60 -5.26 3.16
N TYR A 51 17.30 -5.48 3.41
CA TYR A 51 16.34 -4.46 3.83
C TYR A 51 16.03 -4.60 5.32
N THR A 52 15.46 -3.57 5.93
CA THR A 52 15.12 -3.54 7.36
C THR A 52 13.62 -3.34 7.56
N PHE A 53 13.01 -4.21 8.36
CA PHE A 53 11.63 -4.09 8.80
C PHE A 53 11.58 -4.09 10.33
N GLY A 54 11.71 -2.91 10.93
CA GLY A 54 11.99 -2.81 12.37
C GLY A 54 13.30 -3.54 12.70
N ARG A 55 13.27 -4.39 13.73
CA ARG A 55 14.42 -5.22 14.12
C ARG A 55 14.74 -6.38 13.14
N TYR A 56 13.89 -6.65 12.16
CA TYR A 56 14.04 -7.79 11.26
C TYR A 56 14.84 -7.42 10.01
N LYS A 57 15.76 -8.30 9.62
CA LYS A 57 16.44 -8.23 8.32
C LYS A 57 15.60 -8.97 7.30
N ILE A 58 15.32 -8.32 6.17
CA ILE A 58 14.54 -8.88 5.07
C ILE A 58 15.50 -9.21 3.93
N ASP A 59 15.44 -10.45 3.45
CA ASP A 59 16.26 -10.88 2.33
C ASP A 59 15.79 -10.18 1.05
N PRO A 60 16.70 -9.67 0.19
CA PRO A 60 16.32 -9.09 -1.09
C PRO A 60 15.44 -10.00 -1.95
N LYS A 61 15.52 -11.32 -1.77
CA LYS A 61 14.67 -12.31 -2.44
C LYS A 61 13.19 -12.14 -2.12
N GLU A 62 12.84 -11.66 -0.94
CA GLU A 62 11.45 -11.41 -0.51
C GLU A 62 10.90 -10.08 -1.05
N VAL A 63 11.78 -9.19 -1.52
CA VAL A 63 11.45 -7.86 -2.02
C VAL A 63 11.23 -7.90 -3.53
N PHE A 64 10.07 -7.45 -3.99
CA PHE A 64 9.68 -7.54 -5.40
C PHE A 64 9.54 -6.19 -6.09
N TYR A 65 9.59 -5.09 -5.36
CA TYR A 65 9.52 -3.74 -5.92
C TYR A 65 10.22 -2.74 -5.03
N CYS A 66 10.93 -1.79 -5.64
CA CYS A 66 11.62 -0.71 -4.94
C CYS A 66 11.50 0.59 -5.70
N THR A 67 11.41 1.69 -4.96
CA THR A 67 11.57 3.06 -5.45
C THR A 67 12.85 3.65 -4.84
N THR A 68 13.02 4.96 -4.92
CA THR A 68 14.09 5.66 -4.20
C THR A 68 13.89 5.55 -2.69
N LEU A 69 12.66 5.75 -2.19
CA LEU A 69 12.36 5.91 -0.76
C LEU A 69 11.58 4.76 -0.13
N SER A 70 11.02 3.84 -0.92
CA SER A 70 10.17 2.75 -0.45
C SER A 70 10.55 1.40 -1.07
N TYR A 71 10.04 0.33 -0.48
CA TYR A 71 10.13 -1.03 -1.03
C TYR A 71 8.86 -1.83 -0.70
N ALA A 72 8.58 -2.87 -1.47
CA ALA A 72 7.47 -3.79 -1.26
C ALA A 72 7.99 -5.23 -1.15
N MET A 73 7.46 -5.96 -0.17
CA MET A 73 7.87 -7.31 0.16
C MET A 73 6.66 -8.23 0.33
N VAL A 74 6.87 -9.52 0.06
CA VAL A 74 5.86 -10.55 0.33
C VAL A 74 5.72 -10.79 1.84
N ASN A 75 4.52 -11.18 2.30
CA ASN A 75 4.24 -11.34 3.73
C ASN A 75 4.56 -12.77 4.21
N LEU A 76 5.22 -12.95 5.35
CA LEU A 76 5.51 -14.27 5.92
C LEU A 76 4.23 -15.09 6.18
N ARG A 77 3.18 -14.43 6.67
CA ARG A 77 1.91 -15.06 7.06
C ARG A 77 0.72 -14.29 6.47
N PRO A 78 0.51 -14.38 5.14
CA PRO A 78 -0.48 -13.58 4.44
C PRO A 78 -1.90 -13.92 4.91
N LEU A 79 -2.76 -12.89 4.99
CA LEU A 79 -4.18 -13.05 5.34
C LEU A 79 -5.00 -13.62 4.18
N LEU A 80 -4.73 -13.10 2.99
CA LEU A 80 -5.33 -13.52 1.73
C LEU A 80 -4.21 -13.67 0.70
N PRO A 81 -4.41 -14.47 -0.35
CA PRO A 81 -3.49 -14.52 -1.49
C PRO A 81 -3.18 -13.11 -2.02
N GLY A 82 -1.89 -12.78 -2.13
CA GLY A 82 -1.45 -11.45 -2.56
C GLY A 82 -1.40 -10.39 -1.45
N HIS A 83 -1.60 -10.74 -0.19
CA HIS A 83 -1.31 -9.83 0.93
C HIS A 83 0.19 -9.56 1.01
N VAL A 84 0.58 -8.34 0.65
CA VAL A 84 1.96 -7.83 0.69
C VAL A 84 2.08 -6.59 1.57
N LEU A 85 3.31 -6.21 1.89
CA LEU A 85 3.62 -5.01 2.66
C LEU A 85 4.41 -4.02 1.81
N VAL A 86 4.08 -2.73 1.93
CA VAL A 86 4.86 -1.62 1.34
C VAL A 86 5.37 -0.73 2.46
N CYS A 87 6.68 -0.52 2.51
CA CYS A 87 7.36 0.14 3.61
C CYS A 87 8.27 1.25 3.10
N PRO A 88 8.48 2.34 3.86
CA PRO A 88 9.58 3.26 3.59
C PRO A 88 10.91 2.55 3.85
N LYS A 89 11.98 2.98 3.19
CA LYS A 89 13.33 2.47 3.46
C LYS A 89 13.89 3.02 4.76
N ARG A 90 13.52 4.24 5.13
CA ARG A 90 13.89 4.84 6.42
C ARG A 90 12.97 4.27 7.49
N GLU A 91 13.56 3.68 8.51
CA GLU A 91 12.82 3.12 9.63
C GLU A 91 12.22 4.24 10.50
N VAL A 92 10.90 4.38 10.41
CA VAL A 92 10.09 5.23 11.28
C VAL A 92 8.95 4.46 11.89
N GLN A 93 8.62 4.75 13.15
CA GLN A 93 7.60 3.99 13.87
C GLN A 93 6.19 4.49 13.57
N ARG A 94 6.02 5.82 13.45
CA ARG A 94 4.72 6.46 13.25
C ARG A 94 4.60 7.08 11.88
N PHE A 95 3.39 7.03 11.31
CA PHE A 95 3.11 7.65 10.02
C PHE A 95 3.40 9.15 10.02
N ALA A 96 3.18 9.82 11.15
CA ALA A 96 3.48 11.24 11.35
C ALA A 96 4.99 11.57 11.29
N ASP A 97 5.87 10.58 11.42
CA ASP A 97 7.33 10.77 11.37
C ASP A 97 7.88 10.73 9.92
N LEU A 98 7.02 10.43 8.94
CA LEU A 98 7.37 10.47 7.52
C LEU A 98 7.51 11.92 7.05
N THR A 99 8.47 12.13 6.14
CA THR A 99 8.51 13.37 5.35
C THR A 99 7.41 13.38 4.30
N ALA A 100 7.12 14.54 3.72
CA ALA A 100 6.16 14.67 2.63
C ALA A 100 6.57 13.82 1.40
N ASP A 101 7.86 13.79 1.09
CA ASP A 101 8.40 13.02 -0.04
C ASP A 101 8.25 11.51 0.19
N GLU A 102 8.56 11.02 1.39
CA GLU A 102 8.36 9.61 1.74
C GLU A 102 6.88 9.23 1.76
N THR A 103 6.01 10.12 2.26
CA THR A 103 4.57 9.89 2.28
C THR A 103 4.03 9.74 0.86
N CYS A 104 4.45 10.63 -0.04
CA CYS A 104 4.07 10.59 -1.45
C CYS A 104 4.58 9.33 -2.14
N ASP A 105 5.89 9.04 -2.00
CA ASP A 105 6.51 7.87 -2.61
C ASP A 105 5.91 6.56 -2.10
N LEU A 106 5.63 6.45 -0.80
CA LEU A 106 5.02 5.28 -0.16
C LEU A 106 3.63 4.97 -0.74
N TRP A 107 2.76 5.99 -0.86
CA TRP A 107 1.42 5.81 -1.40
C TRP A 107 1.41 5.56 -2.90
N LEU A 108 2.32 6.19 -3.67
CA LEU A 108 2.48 5.90 -5.10
C LEU A 108 2.99 4.48 -5.32
N ALA A 109 3.92 4.00 -4.50
CA ALA A 109 4.38 2.62 -4.53
C ALA A 109 3.24 1.65 -4.20
N ALA A 110 2.48 1.90 -3.13
CA ALA A 110 1.34 1.08 -2.74
C ALA A 110 0.24 1.05 -3.81
N GLN A 111 -0.08 2.19 -4.42
CA GLN A 111 -1.03 2.27 -5.53
C GLN A 111 -0.58 1.40 -6.71
N ARG A 112 0.69 1.52 -7.13
CA ARG A 112 1.23 0.74 -8.26
C ARG A 112 1.22 -0.76 -7.96
N VAL A 113 1.68 -1.15 -6.78
CA VAL A 113 1.70 -2.55 -6.32
C VAL A 113 0.28 -3.11 -6.29
N GLY A 114 -0.65 -2.39 -5.65
CA GLY A 114 -2.05 -2.80 -5.56
C GLY A 114 -2.70 -3.03 -6.92
N GLN A 115 -2.54 -2.09 -7.87
CA GLN A 115 -3.09 -2.24 -9.23
C GLN A 115 -2.60 -3.51 -9.95
N LYS A 116 -1.30 -3.82 -9.82
CA LYS A 116 -0.73 -5.01 -10.46
C LYS A 116 -1.18 -6.30 -9.80
N LEU A 117 -1.23 -6.32 -8.47
CA LEU A 117 -1.67 -7.49 -7.71
C LEU A 117 -3.16 -7.75 -7.84
N GLU A 118 -3.99 -6.70 -7.91
CA GLU A 118 -5.43 -6.83 -8.15
C GLU A 118 -5.68 -7.58 -9.46
N LEU A 119 -5.02 -7.14 -10.54
CA LEU A 119 -5.13 -7.79 -11.85
C LEU A 119 -4.60 -9.23 -11.83
N TYR A 120 -3.40 -9.45 -11.26
CA TYR A 120 -2.76 -10.76 -11.22
C TYR A 120 -3.60 -11.80 -10.46
N HIS A 121 -4.12 -11.41 -9.30
CA HIS A 121 -4.94 -12.28 -8.47
C HIS A 121 -6.37 -12.40 -8.97
N LYS A 122 -6.77 -11.71 -10.04
CA LYS A 122 -8.17 -11.64 -10.52
C LYS A 122 -9.11 -11.16 -9.42
N ALA A 123 -8.64 -10.20 -8.64
CA ALA A 123 -9.43 -9.49 -7.64
C ALA A 123 -10.25 -8.38 -8.31
N SER A 124 -11.23 -7.86 -7.59
CA SER A 124 -12.10 -6.78 -8.06
C SER A 124 -12.04 -5.54 -7.17
N SER A 125 -11.29 -5.62 -6.07
CA SER A 125 -11.10 -4.53 -5.12
C SER A 125 -9.77 -4.70 -4.39
N LEU A 126 -9.36 -3.66 -3.66
CA LEU A 126 -8.16 -3.64 -2.81
C LEU A 126 -8.51 -3.15 -1.40
N THR A 127 -7.85 -3.70 -0.39
CA THR A 127 -7.77 -3.11 0.94
C THR A 127 -6.37 -2.56 1.15
N PHE A 128 -6.29 -1.28 1.51
CA PHE A 128 -5.07 -0.63 1.98
C PHE A 128 -5.26 -0.29 3.46
N ALA A 129 -4.37 -0.78 4.32
CA ALA A 129 -4.46 -0.54 5.76
C ALA A 129 -3.10 -0.16 6.35
N ILE A 130 -3.12 0.79 7.29
CA ILE A 130 -1.98 1.15 8.13
C ILE A 130 -2.44 1.03 9.57
N GLN A 131 -1.71 0.23 10.36
CA GLN A 131 -1.87 0.17 11.80
C GLN A 131 -0.83 1.10 12.42
N ASP A 132 -1.18 2.39 12.61
CA ASP A 132 -0.25 3.42 13.08
C ASP A 132 -0.17 3.49 14.62
N GLY A 133 0.71 2.67 15.20
CA GLY A 133 0.98 2.61 16.64
C GLY A 133 0.37 1.39 17.35
N PRO A 134 0.81 1.09 18.59
CA PRO A 134 0.44 -0.14 19.29
C PRO A 134 -1.07 -0.32 19.52
N GLN A 135 -1.79 0.77 19.80
CA GLN A 135 -3.25 0.74 20.01
C GLN A 135 -4.05 0.55 18.71
N ALA A 136 -3.40 0.73 17.55
CA ALA A 136 -3.99 0.47 16.23
C ALA A 136 -3.67 -0.95 15.71
N GLY A 137 -2.99 -1.80 16.50
CA GLY A 137 -2.60 -3.15 16.12
C GLY A 137 -1.17 -3.29 15.59
N GLN A 138 -0.35 -2.23 15.61
CA GLN A 138 1.02 -2.28 15.10
C GLN A 138 1.89 -3.23 15.92
N THR A 139 2.48 -4.23 15.28
CA THR A 139 3.31 -5.25 15.96
C THR A 139 4.79 -5.10 15.64
N VAL A 140 5.12 -4.71 14.40
CA VAL A 140 6.47 -4.27 14.03
C VAL A 140 6.50 -2.73 14.03
N PRO A 141 7.35 -2.08 14.85
CA PRO A 141 7.43 -0.63 14.96
C PRO A 141 8.18 -0.01 13.77
N HIS A 142 7.65 -0.24 12.57
CA HIS A 142 8.08 0.35 11.31
C HIS A 142 6.81 0.60 10.50
N VAL A 143 6.60 1.80 9.97
CA VAL A 143 5.44 2.11 9.11
C VAL A 143 5.38 1.15 7.93
N HIS A 144 4.22 0.56 7.69
CA HIS A 144 3.96 -0.26 6.52
C HIS A 144 2.49 -0.19 6.13
N ILE A 145 2.25 -0.27 4.83
CA ILE A 145 0.91 -0.39 4.25
C ILE A 145 0.68 -1.85 3.93
N HIS A 146 -0.36 -2.43 4.52
CA HIS A 146 -0.90 -3.71 4.06
C HIS A 146 -1.65 -3.48 2.76
N VAL A 147 -1.32 -4.25 1.73
CA VAL A 147 -2.01 -4.24 0.44
C VAL A 147 -2.61 -5.61 0.22
N LEU A 148 -3.95 -5.69 0.18
CA LEU A 148 -4.68 -6.95 0.04
C LEU A 148 -5.62 -6.89 -1.18
N PRO A 149 -5.38 -7.68 -2.23
CA PRO A 149 -6.37 -7.94 -3.28
C PRO A 149 -7.61 -8.63 -2.70
N ARG A 150 -8.80 -8.15 -3.09
CA ARG A 150 -10.10 -8.60 -2.56
C ARG A 150 -10.99 -9.20 -3.63
N LYS A 151 -11.69 -10.28 -3.28
CA LYS A 151 -12.67 -10.96 -4.12
C LYS A 151 -14.01 -11.03 -3.41
N GLY A 152 -15.10 -11.08 -4.16
CA GLY A 152 -16.41 -11.36 -3.58
C GLY A 152 -16.40 -12.70 -2.83
N GLY A 153 -16.80 -12.68 -1.56
CA GLY A 153 -16.87 -13.87 -0.71
C GLY A 153 -15.53 -14.33 -0.11
N ASP A 154 -14.47 -13.51 -0.17
CA ASP A 154 -13.20 -13.82 0.52
C ASP A 154 -13.30 -13.73 2.05
N PHE A 155 -14.30 -13.01 2.56
CA PHE A 155 -14.73 -12.95 3.95
C PHE A 155 -16.26 -13.06 4.02
N GLU A 156 -16.78 -13.66 5.11
CA GLU A 156 -18.23 -13.67 5.37
C GLU A 156 -18.76 -12.27 5.63
N LYS A 157 -18.04 -11.48 6.44
CA LYS A 157 -18.30 -10.05 6.60
C LYS A 157 -17.06 -9.25 6.27
N ASN A 158 -17.20 -8.27 5.38
CA ASN A 158 -16.08 -7.43 4.94
C ASN A 158 -15.32 -6.73 6.07
N ASP A 159 -15.99 -6.42 7.19
CA ASP A 159 -15.38 -5.73 8.34
C ASP A 159 -14.46 -6.66 9.16
N GLU A 160 -14.59 -8.00 9.04
CA GLU A 160 -13.76 -8.98 9.76
C GLU A 160 -12.29 -8.95 9.30
N ILE A 161 -11.98 -8.33 8.16
CA ILE A 161 -10.60 -8.13 7.71
C ILE A 161 -9.78 -7.29 8.69
N TYR A 162 -10.41 -6.33 9.38
CA TYR A 162 -9.71 -5.46 10.32
C TYR A 162 -9.38 -6.20 11.61
N ASP A 163 -10.31 -7.03 12.05
CA ASP A 163 -10.10 -7.91 13.20
C ASP A 163 -9.00 -8.94 12.89
N ALA A 164 -8.97 -9.49 11.67
CA ALA A 164 -7.93 -10.43 11.22
C ALA A 164 -6.54 -9.79 11.02
N LEU A 165 -6.49 -8.49 10.75
CA LEU A 165 -5.25 -7.70 10.71
C LEU A 165 -4.69 -7.42 12.11
N ASP A 166 -5.53 -7.36 13.15
CA ASP A 166 -5.07 -7.10 14.52
C ASP A 166 -4.55 -8.40 15.19
N GLU A 167 -3.26 -8.43 15.54
CA GLU A 167 -2.64 -9.58 16.22
C GLU A 167 -3.17 -9.84 17.64
N LYS A 168 -4.05 -8.97 18.20
CA LYS A 168 -4.70 -9.21 19.51
C LYS A 168 -5.66 -10.40 19.57
N GLU A 169 -5.66 -11.21 18.52
CA GLU A 169 -6.34 -12.49 18.40
C GLU A 169 -5.93 -13.56 19.44
N LYS A 170 -4.87 -13.36 20.24
CA LYS A 170 -4.60 -14.27 21.38
C LYS A 170 -5.70 -14.23 22.46
N GLU A 171 -6.44 -13.13 22.61
CA GLU A 171 -7.48 -13.02 23.65
C GLU A 171 -8.92 -13.14 23.12
N LEU A 172 -9.15 -13.03 21.81
CA LEU A 172 -10.49 -13.13 21.19
C LEU A 172 -10.70 -14.46 20.44
N LYS A 173 -10.25 -15.57 21.03
CA LYS A 173 -10.33 -16.94 20.46
C LYS A 173 -11.74 -17.57 20.49
N GLN A 174 -12.77 -16.89 20.00
CA GLN A 174 -14.09 -17.52 19.88
C GLN A 174 -14.83 -17.33 18.55
N HIS A 175 -14.31 -16.61 17.54
CA HIS A 175 -15.12 -16.41 16.33
C HIS A 175 -14.45 -16.57 14.95
N LEU A 176 -13.13 -16.66 14.81
CA LEU A 176 -12.55 -16.98 13.48
C LEU A 176 -11.51 -18.10 13.62
N ASP A 177 -11.79 -19.25 13.00
CA ASP A 177 -10.86 -20.38 12.90
C ASP A 177 -9.69 -20.12 11.93
N LEU A 178 -9.69 -18.97 11.23
CA LEU A 178 -8.72 -18.62 10.20
C LEU A 178 -7.28 -18.59 10.74
N ASP A 179 -7.03 -18.14 11.98
CA ASP A 179 -5.66 -18.00 12.49
C ASP A 179 -4.97 -19.26 12.90
N LYS A 180 -5.73 -20.28 13.29
CA LYS A 180 -5.16 -21.58 13.65
C LYS A 180 -4.60 -22.29 12.42
N GLU A 181 -5.04 -21.91 11.23
CA GLU A 181 -4.63 -22.52 9.96
C GLU A 181 -3.52 -21.74 9.23
N ARG A 182 -3.29 -20.46 9.59
CA ARG A 182 -2.23 -19.64 9.01
C ARG A 182 -0.84 -20.10 9.50
N LYS A 183 -0.10 -20.79 8.62
CA LYS A 183 1.29 -21.20 8.86
C LYS A 183 2.27 -20.21 8.23
N ASP A 184 3.42 -20.06 8.87
CA ASP A 184 4.55 -19.32 8.30
C ASP A 184 4.99 -20.00 7.00
N ARG A 185 5.15 -19.20 5.95
CA ARG A 185 5.69 -19.67 4.67
C ARG A 185 7.18 -19.89 4.78
N ASN A 186 7.72 -20.77 3.95
CA ASN A 186 9.16 -20.94 3.86
C ASN A 186 9.79 -19.91 2.91
N MET A 187 11.11 -19.75 2.98
CA MET A 187 11.85 -18.75 2.19
C MET A 187 11.77 -19.01 0.67
N GLU A 188 11.70 -20.27 0.25
CA GLU A 188 11.62 -20.63 -1.17
C GLU A 188 10.27 -20.20 -1.75
N GLU A 189 9.17 -20.51 -1.07
CA GLU A 189 7.81 -20.07 -1.44
C GLU A 189 7.71 -18.53 -1.53
N MET A 190 8.30 -17.83 -0.56
CA MET A 190 8.31 -16.36 -0.55
C MET A 190 9.13 -15.78 -1.69
N ALA A 191 10.31 -16.35 -1.96
CA ALA A 191 11.18 -15.93 -3.06
C ALA A 191 10.51 -16.16 -4.43
N GLU A 192 9.86 -17.30 -4.61
CA GLU A 192 9.11 -17.62 -5.84
C GLU A 192 7.96 -16.65 -6.06
N GLU A 193 7.18 -16.34 -5.02
CA GLU A 193 6.10 -15.34 -5.11
C GLU A 193 6.65 -13.95 -5.46
N ALA A 194 7.74 -13.53 -4.81
CA ALA A 194 8.39 -12.26 -5.11
C ALA A 194 8.89 -12.20 -6.56
N ASP A 195 9.47 -13.29 -7.09
CA ASP A 195 9.88 -13.40 -8.48
C ASP A 195 8.72 -13.31 -9.47
N GLN A 196 7.57 -13.89 -9.14
CA GLN A 196 6.35 -13.72 -9.92
C GLN A 196 5.93 -12.25 -9.94
N TYR A 197 5.92 -11.58 -8.79
CA TYR A 197 5.50 -10.18 -8.69
C TYR A 197 6.47 -9.20 -9.34
N ARG A 198 7.79 -9.45 -9.30
CA ARG A 198 8.79 -8.65 -10.03
C ARG A 198 8.43 -8.53 -11.51
N LYS A 199 8.02 -9.64 -12.13
CA LYS A 199 7.65 -9.70 -13.56
C LYS A 199 6.45 -8.81 -13.91
N LEU A 200 5.59 -8.49 -12.94
CA LEU A 200 4.39 -7.66 -13.14
C LEU A 200 4.70 -6.16 -13.16
N LEU A 201 5.85 -5.76 -12.61
CA LEU A 201 6.22 -4.39 -12.29
C LEU A 201 7.36 -3.82 -13.15
N LEU A 202 7.99 -4.68 -13.96
CA LEU A 202 8.79 -4.30 -15.14
C LEU A 202 7.94 -3.49 -16.14
#